data_AF-A0A520IJC5-F1
#
_entry.id   AF-A0A520IJC5-F1
#
_cell.length_a   1.000
_cell.length_b   1.000
_cell.length_c   1.000
_cell.angle_alpha   90.00
_cell.angle_beta   90.00
_cell.angle_gamma   90.00
#
_symmetry.space_group_name_H-M   'P 1'
#
loop_
_entity.id
_entity.type
_entity.pdbx_description
1 polymer ?
#
loop_
_entity_poly.entity_id
_entity_poly.type
_entity_poly.pdbx_seq_one_letter_code
_entity_poly.pdbx_strand_id
1 'polypeptide(L)'
;MKSLIIALLLSAQGLVIYAQADTWVATDALGRKVLPEGKGIKKDRYVGIFYFIWQGAHGYDLNNGTNATGGVKEKTPADTVSPYDISKMLAKNPLKPEYGPVHAFHHWGEPYFGYYLSDDEWVIRKHGQMLGDAGVDVLILDVTNASIYLPQVTKIVETFRSMRKQGITVPNISFIVNSIPTQTVQRLYEFIYQKELFKDFW
;
A
#
# COMPACT_ATOMS: atom_id res chain seq x y z
N MET A 1 29.99 14.73 -52.60
CA MET A 1 29.37 13.65 -51.80
C MET A 1 29.54 14.00 -50.33
N LYS A 2 28.45 14.37 -49.63
CA LYS A 2 28.45 14.56 -48.18
C LYS A 2 27.54 13.49 -47.60
N SER A 3 28.12 12.50 -46.93
CA SER A 3 27.36 11.45 -46.26
C SER A 3 26.70 12.02 -45.01
N LEU A 4 25.37 11.93 -44.95
CA LEU A 4 24.58 12.27 -43.78
C LEU A 4 24.41 10.98 -42.96
N ILE A 5 25.02 10.93 -41.77
CA ILE A 5 24.78 9.85 -40.81
C ILE A 5 23.61 10.29 -39.93
N ILE A 6 22.48 9.61 -40.06
CA ILE A 6 21.34 9.74 -39.14
C ILE A 6 21.58 8.75 -38.01
N ALA A 7 21.92 9.26 -36.82
CA ALA A 7 21.95 8.46 -35.61
C ALA A 7 20.50 8.33 -35.08
N LEU A 8 19.93 7.14 -35.20
CA LEU A 8 18.67 6.80 -34.51
C LEU A 8 18.98 6.64 -33.02
N LEU A 9 18.63 7.65 -32.22
CA LEU A 9 18.49 7.50 -30.78
C LEU A 9 17.19 6.72 -30.53
N LEU A 10 17.27 5.39 -30.45
CA LEU A 10 16.22 4.62 -29.80
C LEU A 10 16.24 4.95 -28.31
N SER A 11 15.40 5.88 -27.89
CA SER A 11 15.01 5.94 -26.48
C SER A 11 14.25 4.65 -26.19
N ALA A 12 14.83 3.77 -25.37
CA ALA A 12 14.10 2.68 -24.72
C ALA A 12 13.13 3.29 -23.71
N GLN A 13 12.10 3.99 -24.19
CA GLN A 13 10.90 4.22 -23.40
C GLN A 13 10.24 2.85 -23.30
N GLY A 14 10.41 2.19 -22.16
CA GLY A 14 9.72 0.94 -21.89
C GLY A 14 8.24 1.11 -22.21
N LEU A 15 7.65 0.14 -22.91
CA LEU A 15 6.22 0.17 -23.18
C LEU A 15 5.49 0.27 -21.84
N VAL A 16 4.80 1.39 -21.62
CA VAL A 16 3.81 1.46 -20.55
C VAL A 16 2.65 0.59 -21.01
N ILE A 17 2.36 -0.48 -20.27
CA ILE A 17 1.20 -1.32 -20.53
C ILE A 17 0.00 -0.58 -19.95
N TYR A 18 -0.77 0.05 -20.82
CA TYR A 18 -1.99 0.75 -20.43
C TYR A 18 -3.17 -0.25 -20.38
N ALA A 19 -3.65 -0.56 -19.18
CA ALA A 19 -4.76 -1.49 -18.98
C ALA A 19 -6.12 -0.95 -19.48
N GLN A 20 -6.18 0.32 -19.90
CA GLN A 20 -7.43 1.02 -20.25
C GLN A 20 -8.49 0.94 -19.14
N ALA A 21 -8.05 0.95 -17.88
CA ALA A 21 -8.94 0.82 -16.73
C ALA A 21 -9.95 1.97 -16.60
N ASP A 22 -9.63 3.13 -17.19
CA ASP A 22 -10.54 4.27 -17.36
C ASP A 22 -11.73 4.00 -18.28
N THR A 23 -11.71 2.88 -19.04
CA THR A 23 -12.82 2.43 -19.89
C THR A 23 -13.71 1.39 -19.21
N TRP A 24 -13.30 0.90 -18.04
CA TRP A 24 -14.02 -0.19 -17.38
C TRP A 24 -15.37 0.28 -16.83
N VAL A 25 -16.35 -0.60 -16.94
CA VAL A 25 -17.66 -0.44 -16.32
C VAL A 25 -17.78 -1.39 -15.14
N ALA A 26 -18.40 -0.95 -14.07
CA ALA A 26 -18.67 -1.79 -12.91
C ALA A 26 -20.06 -1.50 -12.33
N THR A 27 -20.62 -2.48 -11.63
CA THR A 27 -21.76 -2.29 -10.74
C THR A 27 -21.35 -2.80 -9.38
N ASP A 28 -21.46 -1.97 -8.36
CA ASP A 28 -21.11 -2.40 -7.01
C ASP A 28 -22.23 -3.17 -6.33
N ALA A 29 -21.97 -3.68 -5.13
CA ALA A 29 -22.90 -4.48 -4.36
C ALA A 29 -24.20 -3.75 -3.97
N LEU A 30 -24.24 -2.42 -4.07
CA LEU A 30 -25.44 -1.60 -3.85
C LEU A 30 -26.18 -1.26 -5.15
N GLY A 31 -25.73 -1.80 -6.30
CA GLY A 31 -26.33 -1.55 -7.62
C GLY A 31 -25.89 -0.22 -8.25
N ARG A 32 -24.92 0.49 -7.67
CA ARG A 32 -24.42 1.75 -8.25
C ARG A 32 -23.51 1.42 -9.42
N LYS A 33 -23.64 2.17 -10.53
CA LYS A 33 -22.85 1.98 -11.74
C LYS A 33 -21.64 2.92 -11.76
N VAL A 34 -20.48 2.37 -12.06
CA VAL A 34 -19.31 3.11 -12.51
C VAL A 34 -19.35 3.08 -14.03
N LEU A 35 -19.61 4.23 -14.64
CA LEU A 35 -19.63 4.41 -16.08
C LEU A 35 -18.48 5.35 -16.46
N PRO A 36 -17.82 5.15 -17.61
CA PRO A 36 -16.77 6.05 -18.12
C PRO A 36 -17.35 7.38 -18.62
N GLU A 37 -18.44 7.85 -18.02
CA GLU A 37 -19.13 9.07 -18.38
C GLU A 37 -18.42 10.26 -17.72
N GLY A 38 -17.59 10.95 -18.50
CA GLY A 38 -16.86 12.13 -18.03
C GLY A 38 -16.04 12.80 -19.12
N LYS A 39 -15.46 13.96 -18.80
CA LYS A 39 -14.54 14.72 -19.67
C LYS A 39 -13.13 14.07 -19.76
N GLY A 40 -13.02 12.77 -19.45
CA GLY A 40 -11.75 12.07 -19.27
C GLY A 40 -11.00 12.44 -17.98
N ILE A 41 -9.78 11.91 -17.85
CA ILE A 41 -8.88 12.15 -16.71
C ILE A 41 -8.45 13.63 -16.66
N LYS A 42 -8.62 14.28 -15.51
CA LYS A 42 -8.14 15.65 -15.28
C LYS A 42 -6.63 15.63 -15.00
N LYS A 43 -5.84 16.15 -15.94
CA LYS A 43 -4.36 16.15 -15.85
C LYS A 43 -3.79 17.12 -14.82
N ASP A 44 -4.61 18.05 -14.32
CA ASP A 44 -4.25 19.09 -13.34
C ASP A 44 -4.75 18.77 -11.92
N ARG A 45 -5.06 17.50 -11.64
CA ARG A 45 -5.56 17.01 -10.36
C ARG A 45 -4.81 15.74 -9.98
N TYR A 46 -4.63 15.56 -8.68
CA TYR A 46 -3.96 14.40 -8.11
C TYR A 46 -4.87 13.71 -7.08
N VAL A 47 -4.76 12.39 -6.99
CA VAL A 47 -5.48 11.54 -6.05
C VAL A 47 -4.46 10.86 -5.13
N GLY A 48 -4.58 11.12 -3.83
CA GLY A 48 -3.83 10.42 -2.79
C GLY A 48 -4.73 9.47 -2.01
N ILE A 49 -4.20 8.32 -1.61
CA ILE A 49 -4.91 7.36 -0.76
C ILE A 49 -4.13 7.09 0.52
N PHE A 50 -4.82 7.09 1.67
CA PHE A 50 -4.23 6.66 2.93
C PHE A 50 -4.00 5.14 2.92
N TYR A 51 -2.82 4.70 3.35
CA TYR A 51 -2.39 3.30 3.18
C TYR A 51 -1.71 2.76 4.45
N PHE A 52 -2.27 1.68 5.01
CA PHE A 52 -1.73 1.01 6.19
C PHE A 52 -0.54 0.10 5.83
N ILE A 53 0.50 0.13 6.67
CA ILE A 53 1.74 -0.66 6.49
C ILE A 53 2.19 -1.40 7.75
N TRP A 54 1.29 -1.58 8.72
CA TRP A 54 1.62 -2.09 10.04
C TRP A 54 1.06 -3.50 10.35
N GLN A 55 0.27 -4.11 9.45
CA GLN A 55 -0.30 -5.44 9.65
C GLN A 55 0.81 -6.47 9.91
N GLY A 56 0.74 -7.12 11.07
CA GLY A 56 1.73 -8.09 11.55
C GLY A 56 2.94 -7.48 12.28
N ALA A 57 3.09 -6.15 12.34
CA ALA A 57 4.26 -5.51 12.94
C ALA A 57 4.23 -5.44 14.48
N HIS A 58 3.06 -5.63 15.11
CA HIS A 58 2.93 -5.55 16.57
C HIS A 58 2.33 -6.81 17.23
N GLY A 59 2.35 -7.95 16.54
CA GLY A 59 1.83 -9.22 17.04
C GLY A 59 0.50 -9.62 16.41
N TYR A 60 -0.02 -10.77 16.83
CA TYR A 60 -1.16 -11.46 16.23
C TYR A 60 -2.32 -11.57 17.23
N ASP A 61 -2.21 -12.46 18.21
CA ASP A 61 -3.26 -12.67 19.21
C ASP A 61 -3.32 -11.54 20.26
N LEU A 62 -2.16 -10.91 20.50
CA LEU A 62 -1.97 -9.78 21.42
C LEU A 62 -1.07 -8.74 20.76
N ASN A 63 -1.31 -7.46 21.07
CA ASN A 63 -0.34 -6.42 20.80
C ASN A 63 0.80 -6.49 21.82
N ASN A 64 1.99 -6.83 21.34
CA ASN A 64 3.22 -6.92 22.13
C ASN A 64 4.31 -5.96 21.61
N GLY A 65 3.88 -4.87 20.96
CA GLY A 65 4.72 -3.79 20.47
C GLY A 65 5.58 -4.14 19.25
N THR A 66 6.22 -3.09 18.73
CA THR A 66 7.11 -3.15 17.57
C THR A 66 8.40 -3.94 17.87
N ASN A 67 8.88 -4.73 16.91
CA ASN A 67 10.23 -5.30 16.99
C ASN A 67 11.32 -4.25 16.68
N ALA A 68 12.60 -4.63 16.78
CA ALA A 68 13.72 -3.71 16.56
C ALA A 68 13.76 -3.08 15.15
N THR A 69 13.21 -3.77 14.14
CA THR A 69 13.23 -3.30 12.75
C THR A 69 11.97 -2.54 12.34
N GLY A 70 10.88 -2.64 13.11
CA GLY A 70 9.56 -2.23 12.64
C GLY A 70 8.89 -3.23 11.71
N GLY A 71 9.53 -4.37 11.42
CA GLY A 71 9.05 -5.35 10.45
C GLY A 71 7.87 -6.18 10.94
N VAL A 72 7.28 -6.95 10.02
CA VAL A 72 6.34 -8.02 10.37
C VAL A 72 7.02 -9.02 11.30
N LYS A 73 6.29 -9.48 12.31
CA LYS A 73 6.79 -10.43 13.32
C LYS A 73 6.51 -11.85 12.86
N GLU A 74 7.42 -12.78 13.15
CA GLU A 74 7.16 -14.20 12.93
C GLU A 74 6.02 -14.70 13.82
N LYS A 75 5.20 -15.60 13.28
CA LYS A 75 4.16 -16.29 14.06
C LYS A 75 4.80 -17.33 14.98
N THR A 76 4.23 -17.48 16.16
CA THR A 76 4.58 -18.53 17.11
C THR A 76 3.47 -19.58 17.18
N PRO A 77 3.75 -20.79 17.66
CA PRO A 77 2.70 -21.79 17.91
C PRO A 77 1.62 -21.34 18.91
N ALA A 78 1.84 -20.26 19.66
CA ALA A 78 0.85 -19.69 20.57
C ALA A 78 -0.15 -18.76 19.86
N ASP A 79 0.17 -18.25 18.66
CA ASP A 79 -0.70 -17.38 17.87
C ASP A 79 -1.78 -18.21 17.16
N THR A 80 -2.90 -18.43 17.85
CA THR A 80 -3.97 -19.39 17.46
C THR A 80 -5.36 -18.77 17.38
N VAL A 81 -5.54 -17.54 17.86
CA VAL A 81 -6.86 -16.90 18.01
C VAL A 81 -7.14 -15.89 16.89
N SER A 82 -6.13 -15.10 16.52
CA SER A 82 -6.21 -14.12 15.44
C SER A 82 -6.33 -14.80 14.06
N PRO A 83 -6.88 -14.10 13.04
CA PRO A 83 -7.31 -12.70 13.01
C PRO A 83 -8.66 -12.47 13.71
N TYR A 84 -8.79 -11.33 14.40
CA TYR A 84 -10.04 -10.91 15.03
C TYR A 84 -10.93 -10.19 14.02
N ASP A 85 -11.95 -10.88 13.51
CA ASP A 85 -12.90 -10.33 12.53
C ASP A 85 -14.23 -9.96 13.17
N ILE A 86 -14.54 -8.67 13.21
CA ILE A 86 -15.74 -8.11 13.85
C ILE A 86 -17.01 -8.66 13.18
N SER A 87 -17.04 -8.75 11.85
CA SER A 87 -18.20 -9.28 11.12
C SER A 87 -18.51 -10.73 11.50
N LYS A 88 -17.48 -11.58 11.63
CA LYS A 88 -17.62 -12.99 12.05
C LYS A 88 -18.02 -13.11 13.52
N MET A 89 -17.47 -12.27 14.39
CA MET A 89 -17.82 -12.22 15.82
C MET A 89 -19.29 -11.84 16.04
N LEU A 90 -19.76 -10.79 15.34
CA LEU A 90 -21.14 -10.34 15.42
C LEU A 90 -22.11 -11.36 14.83
N ALA A 91 -21.74 -12.04 13.74
CA ALA A 91 -22.54 -13.13 13.18
C ALA A 91 -22.67 -14.32 14.16
N LYS A 92 -21.61 -14.64 14.91
CA LYS A 92 -21.60 -15.71 15.92
C LYS A 92 -22.45 -15.36 17.14
N ASN A 93 -22.30 -14.15 17.68
CA ASN A 93 -23.07 -13.70 18.84
C ASN A 93 -23.30 -12.19 18.80
N PRO A 94 -24.42 -11.71 18.24
CA PRO A 94 -24.66 -10.27 18.07
C PRO A 94 -24.94 -9.54 19.40
N LEU A 95 -25.43 -10.23 20.43
CA LEU A 95 -25.78 -9.61 21.71
C LEU A 95 -24.59 -9.52 22.67
N LYS A 96 -23.65 -10.47 22.58
CA LYS A 96 -22.45 -10.52 23.42
C LYS A 96 -21.25 -11.05 22.63
N PRO A 97 -20.76 -10.31 21.63
CA PRO A 97 -19.63 -10.70 20.82
C PRO A 97 -18.35 -10.80 21.66
N GLU A 98 -17.57 -11.85 21.42
CA GLU A 98 -16.26 -12.07 22.03
C GLU A 98 -15.21 -11.29 21.22
N TYR A 99 -15.03 -10.01 21.51
CA TYR A 99 -14.07 -9.15 20.79
C TYR A 99 -12.60 -9.51 21.05
N GLY A 100 -12.29 -10.53 21.84
CA GLY A 100 -10.91 -10.87 22.19
C GLY A 100 -10.30 -9.92 23.24
N PRO A 101 -8.98 -10.04 23.46
CA PRO A 101 -8.29 -9.33 24.53
C PRO A 101 -8.13 -7.83 24.24
N VAL A 102 -7.98 -7.05 25.30
CA VAL A 102 -7.69 -5.61 25.19
C VAL A 102 -6.39 -5.43 24.40
N HIS A 103 -6.39 -4.44 23.49
CA HIS A 103 -5.29 -4.12 22.56
C HIS A 103 -5.03 -5.11 21.43
N ALA A 104 -5.82 -6.18 21.27
CA ALA A 104 -5.83 -6.92 20.01
C ALA A 104 -6.23 -6.01 18.84
N PHE A 105 -5.72 -6.31 17.65
CA PHE A 105 -6.11 -5.61 16.44
C PHE A 105 -7.21 -6.36 15.70
N HIS A 106 -8.15 -5.59 15.15
CA HIS A 106 -9.35 -6.11 14.54
C HIS A 106 -9.45 -5.75 13.07
N HIS A 107 -10.09 -6.64 12.32
CA HIS A 107 -10.62 -6.35 11.00
C HIS A 107 -12.12 -6.09 11.13
N TRP A 108 -12.61 -5.06 10.44
CA TRP A 108 -14.05 -4.82 10.35
C TRP A 108 -14.79 -6.01 9.71
N GLY A 109 -14.17 -6.58 8.69
CA GLY A 109 -14.54 -7.81 8.01
C GLY A 109 -13.36 -8.31 7.19
N GLU A 110 -13.53 -9.46 6.55
CA GLU A 110 -12.46 -10.09 5.77
C GLU A 110 -12.05 -9.20 4.59
N PRO A 111 -10.77 -8.79 4.48
CA PRO A 111 -10.30 -8.02 3.34
C PRO A 111 -10.38 -8.84 2.04
N TYR A 112 -10.44 -8.15 0.90
CA TYR A 112 -10.58 -8.81 -0.41
C TYR A 112 -9.49 -9.86 -0.70
N PHE A 113 -8.25 -9.61 -0.26
CA PHE A 113 -7.13 -10.55 -0.38
C PHE A 113 -6.89 -11.38 0.89
N GLY A 114 -7.90 -11.53 1.75
CA GLY A 114 -7.78 -12.18 3.04
C GLY A 114 -6.97 -11.36 4.05
N TYR A 115 -6.61 -11.99 5.17
CA TYR A 115 -5.87 -11.34 6.27
C TYR A 115 -4.36 -11.29 5.99
N TYR A 116 -3.98 -10.52 4.97
CA TYR A 116 -2.60 -10.38 4.50
C TYR A 116 -1.71 -9.59 5.49
N LEU A 117 -0.40 -9.79 5.36
CA LEU A 117 0.63 -9.04 6.07
C LEU A 117 1.18 -7.92 5.19
N SER A 118 1.68 -6.86 5.82
CA SER A 118 2.11 -5.66 5.09
C SER A 118 3.36 -5.86 4.22
N ASP A 119 4.06 -6.99 4.34
CA ASP A 119 5.24 -7.35 3.55
C ASP A 119 5.00 -8.45 2.49
N ASP A 120 3.75 -8.88 2.31
CA ASP A 120 3.37 -9.82 1.26
C ASP A 120 3.54 -9.19 -0.13
N GLU A 121 4.55 -9.64 -0.87
CA GLU A 121 4.86 -9.11 -2.20
C GLU A 121 3.72 -9.27 -3.20
N TRP A 122 3.00 -10.39 -3.16
CA TRP A 122 1.92 -10.62 -4.11
C TRP A 122 0.78 -9.63 -3.89
N VAL A 123 0.44 -9.36 -2.62
CA VAL A 123 -0.58 -8.37 -2.27
C VAL A 123 -0.12 -6.95 -2.63
N ILE A 124 1.13 -6.60 -2.32
CA ILE A 124 1.71 -5.30 -2.71
C ILE A 124 1.64 -5.11 -4.23
N ARG A 125 1.98 -6.14 -5.02
CA ARG A 125 1.86 -6.08 -6.49
C ARG A 125 0.41 -5.87 -6.93
N LYS A 126 -0.55 -6.56 -6.30
CA LYS A 126 -1.97 -6.40 -6.63
C LYS A 126 -2.51 -5.02 -6.27
N HIS A 127 -2.16 -4.48 -5.10
CA HIS A 127 -2.50 -3.12 -4.73
C HIS A 127 -1.88 -2.10 -5.68
N GLY A 128 -0.59 -2.24 -6.02
CA GLY A 128 0.07 -1.36 -6.97
C GLY A 128 -0.63 -1.32 -8.33
N GLN A 129 -1.03 -2.49 -8.84
CA GLN A 129 -1.80 -2.60 -10.09
C GLN A 129 -3.17 -1.93 -9.94
N MET A 130 -3.97 -2.34 -8.96
CA MET A 130 -5.34 -1.86 -8.79
C MET A 130 -5.41 -0.34 -8.55
N LEU A 131 -4.47 0.20 -7.79
CA LEU A 131 -4.42 1.63 -7.48
C LEU A 131 -3.88 2.44 -8.66
N GLY A 132 -2.89 1.92 -9.39
CA GLY A 132 -2.44 2.52 -10.65
C GLY A 132 -3.56 2.54 -11.71
N ASP A 133 -4.29 1.45 -11.85
CA ASP A 133 -5.46 1.32 -12.74
C ASP A 133 -6.59 2.28 -12.33
N ALA A 134 -6.77 2.52 -11.04
CA ALA A 134 -7.72 3.50 -10.51
C ALA A 134 -7.26 4.96 -10.63
N GLY A 135 -6.04 5.21 -11.14
CA GLY A 135 -5.49 6.57 -11.28
C GLY A 135 -5.06 7.21 -9.97
N VAL A 136 -4.67 6.41 -8.97
CA VAL A 136 -4.09 6.92 -7.71
C VAL A 136 -2.64 7.33 -7.94
N ASP A 137 -2.33 8.59 -7.66
CA ASP A 137 -0.99 9.16 -7.89
C ASP A 137 -0.04 8.89 -6.73
N VAL A 138 -0.55 8.85 -5.49
CA VAL A 138 0.28 8.78 -4.28
C VAL A 138 -0.33 7.86 -3.21
N LEU A 139 0.47 6.94 -2.70
CA LEU A 139 0.24 6.26 -1.43
C LEU A 139 0.71 7.14 -0.28
N ILE A 140 -0.20 7.53 0.60
CA ILE A 140 0.10 8.24 1.85
C ILE A 140 0.27 7.18 2.94
N LEU A 141 1.52 6.79 3.18
CA LEU A 141 1.89 5.72 4.09
C LEU A 141 1.66 6.13 5.56
N ASP A 142 0.93 5.30 6.29
CA ASP A 142 0.59 5.52 7.68
C ASP A 142 1.79 5.29 8.62
N VAL A 143 2.30 6.38 9.19
CA VAL A 143 3.30 6.37 10.27
C VAL A 143 2.83 7.19 11.47
N THR A 144 1.50 7.27 11.66
CA THR A 144 0.87 8.13 12.68
C THR A 144 1.13 7.68 14.12
N ASN A 145 1.62 6.45 14.34
CA ASN A 145 2.01 5.90 15.64
C ASN A 145 3.53 5.89 15.89
N ALA A 146 4.28 6.80 15.26
CA ALA A 146 5.72 7.01 15.47
C ALA A 146 6.67 5.85 15.08
N SER A 147 6.13 4.80 14.44
CA SER A 147 6.91 3.75 13.79
C SER A 147 6.96 4.02 12.28
N ILE A 148 8.15 4.04 11.69
CA ILE A 148 8.34 4.35 10.27
C ILE A 148 8.25 3.12 9.36
N TYR A 149 8.19 1.90 9.92
CA TYR A 149 8.03 0.64 9.20
C TYR A 149 8.97 0.49 7.98
N LEU A 150 10.25 0.83 8.17
CA LEU A 150 11.23 0.90 7.08
C LEU A 150 11.31 -0.41 6.24
N PRO A 151 11.23 -1.62 6.83
CA PRO A 151 11.18 -2.85 6.04
C PRO A 151 10.00 -2.90 5.07
N GLN A 152 8.81 -2.50 5.50
CA GLN A 152 7.59 -2.50 4.70
C GLN A 152 7.64 -1.41 3.62
N VAL A 153 8.10 -0.21 3.96
CA VAL A 153 8.33 0.87 2.97
C VAL A 153 9.30 0.40 1.89
N THR A 154 10.39 -0.25 2.28
CA THR A 154 11.38 -0.82 1.34
C THR A 154 10.74 -1.87 0.45
N LYS A 155 9.99 -2.81 1.03
CA LYS A 155 9.33 -3.88 0.27
C LYS A 155 8.33 -3.32 -0.75
N ILE A 156 7.55 -2.30 -0.37
CA ILE A 156 6.62 -1.60 -1.28
C ILE A 156 7.38 -0.97 -2.43
N VAL A 157 8.40 -0.15 -2.15
CA VAL A 157 9.12 0.59 -3.19
C VAL A 157 9.90 -0.33 -4.13
N GLU A 158 10.58 -1.36 -3.62
CA GLU A 158 11.29 -2.31 -4.50
C GLU A 158 10.32 -3.08 -5.40
N THR A 159 9.16 -3.48 -4.86
CA THR A 159 8.10 -4.14 -5.63
C THR A 159 7.57 -3.22 -6.72
N PHE A 160 7.27 -1.97 -6.37
CA PHE A 160 6.78 -0.97 -7.32
C PHE A 160 7.83 -0.62 -8.37
N ARG A 161 9.12 -0.56 -8.00
CA ARG A 161 10.21 -0.34 -8.95
C ARG A 161 10.30 -1.49 -9.96
N SER A 162 10.15 -2.73 -9.50
CA SER A 162 10.05 -3.89 -10.39
C SER A 162 8.85 -3.79 -11.34
N MET A 163 7.69 -3.35 -10.84
CA MET A 163 6.49 -3.12 -11.65
C MET A 163 6.68 -2.00 -12.69
N ARG A 164 7.30 -0.87 -12.34
CA ARG A 164 7.63 0.21 -13.29
C ARG A 164 8.55 -0.28 -14.40
N LYS A 165 9.56 -1.10 -14.09
CA LYS A 165 10.43 -1.74 -15.09
C LYS A 165 9.66 -2.66 -16.04
N GLN A 166 8.53 -3.22 -15.60
CA GLN A 166 7.62 -4.03 -16.40
C GLN A 166 6.58 -3.18 -17.17
N GLY A 167 6.66 -1.85 -17.09
CA GLY A 167 5.72 -0.95 -17.76
C GLY A 167 4.38 -0.77 -17.03
N ILE A 168 4.28 -1.22 -15.77
CA ILE A 168 3.06 -1.09 -14.96
C ILE A 168 3.08 0.25 -14.22
N THR A 169 2.02 1.02 -14.36
CA THR A 169 1.81 2.26 -13.58
C THR A 169 1.54 1.92 -12.12
N VAL A 170 2.25 2.58 -11.20
CA VAL A 170 2.09 2.43 -9.75
C VAL A 170 2.25 3.80 -9.07
N PRO A 171 1.56 4.04 -7.94
CA PRO A 171 1.64 5.32 -7.25
C PRO A 171 3.05 5.64 -6.75
N ASN A 172 3.34 6.94 -6.57
CA ASN A 172 4.44 7.43 -5.73
C ASN A 172 4.12 7.24 -4.24
N ILE A 173 5.05 7.57 -3.35
CA ILE A 173 4.86 7.47 -1.90
C ILE A 173 4.98 8.84 -1.21
N SER A 174 4.24 9.00 -0.13
CA SER A 174 4.41 10.06 0.86
C SER A 174 4.10 9.50 2.26
N PHE A 175 4.27 10.31 3.30
CA PHE A 175 4.05 9.88 4.69
C PHE A 175 3.05 10.81 5.38
N ILE A 176 2.23 10.23 6.26
CA ILE A 176 1.43 10.99 7.22
C ILE A 176 1.89 10.67 8.65
N VAL A 177 2.18 11.73 9.42
CA VAL A 177 2.69 11.67 10.79
C VAL A 177 1.66 12.22 11.77
N ASN A 178 1.69 11.77 13.03
CA ASN A 178 0.85 12.30 14.10
C ASN A 178 1.55 12.22 15.46
N SER A 179 1.64 11.03 16.04
CA SER A 179 2.26 10.82 17.35
C SER A 179 3.74 11.16 17.30
N ILE A 180 4.20 11.97 18.26
CA ILE A 180 5.62 12.33 18.41
C ILE A 180 6.21 12.78 17.03
N PRO A 181 5.61 13.80 16.39
CA PRO A 181 5.80 14.04 14.96
C PRO A 181 7.21 14.52 14.64
N THR A 182 7.81 15.35 15.52
CA THR A 182 9.19 15.86 15.33
C THR A 182 10.20 14.72 15.22
N GLN A 183 10.16 13.77 16.16
CA GLN A 183 11.07 12.63 16.17
C GLN A 183 10.77 11.68 15.00
N THR A 184 9.50 11.51 14.64
CA THR A 184 9.11 10.67 13.50
C THR A 184 9.63 11.24 12.18
N VAL A 185 9.46 12.54 11.95
CA VAL A 185 10.01 13.23 10.77
C VAL A 185 11.53 13.19 10.75
N GLN A 186 12.19 13.37 11.90
CA GLN A 186 13.64 13.24 12.00
C GLN A 186 14.11 11.84 11.57
N ARG A 187 13.43 10.78 12.01
CA ARG A 187 13.74 9.41 11.57
C ARG A 187 13.49 9.21 10.08
N LEU A 188 12.38 9.70 9.53
CA LEU A 188 12.14 9.65 8.08
C LEU A 188 13.26 10.35 7.31
N TYR A 189 13.73 11.50 7.80
CA TYR A 189 14.86 12.21 7.21
C TYR A 189 16.15 11.39 7.26
N GLU A 190 16.56 10.91 8.43
CA GLU A 190 17.82 10.18 8.64
C GLU A 190 17.86 8.85 7.85
N PHE A 191 16.75 8.11 7.83
CA PHE A 191 16.71 6.77 7.25
C PHE A 191 16.30 6.75 5.77
N ILE A 192 15.57 7.76 5.29
CA ILE A 192 15.06 7.80 3.91
C ILE A 192 15.64 8.99 3.15
N TYR A 193 15.25 10.21 3.49
CA TYR A 193 15.53 11.38 2.65
C TYR A 193 17.02 11.76 2.57
N GLN A 194 17.74 11.79 3.70
CA GLN A 194 19.17 12.12 3.75
C GLN A 194 20.02 11.12 2.95
N LYS A 195 19.56 9.86 2.89
CA LYS A 195 20.22 8.79 2.14
C LYS A 195 19.77 8.74 0.68
N GLU A 196 18.88 9.65 0.27
CA GLU A 196 18.20 9.63 -1.03
C GLU A 196 17.53 8.28 -1.33
N LEU A 197 17.14 7.55 -0.29
CA LEU A 197 16.46 6.28 -0.43
C LEU A 197 15.09 6.55 -1.05
N PHE A 198 14.73 5.78 -2.08
CA PHE A 198 13.45 5.89 -2.80
C PHE A 198 13.22 7.23 -3.52
N LYS A 199 14.28 7.98 -3.88
CA LYS A 199 14.20 9.25 -4.62
C LYS A 199 13.44 9.17 -5.95
N ASP A 200 13.32 7.98 -6.52
CA ASP A 200 12.51 7.72 -7.70
C ASP A 200 10.99 7.62 -7.42
N PHE A 201 10.58 7.71 -6.15
CA PHE A 201 9.20 7.53 -5.68
C PHE A 201 8.67 8.67 -4.78
N TRP A 202 9.45 9.71 -4.48
CA TRP A 202 9.01 10.88 -3.71
C TRP A 202 9.32 12.21 -4.40
#